data_AF-A0A8S8Y443-F1
#
_entry.id   AF-A0A8S8Y443-F1
#
_cell.length_a   1.000
_cell.length_b   1.000
_cell.length_c   1.000
_cell.angle_alpha   90.00
_cell.angle_beta   90.00
_cell.angle_gamma   90.00
#
_symmetry.space_group_name_H-M   'P 1'
#
loop_
_entity.id
_entity.type
_entity.pdbx_description
1 polymer ?
#
loop_
_entity_poly.entity_id
_entity_poly.type
_entity_poly.pdbx_seq_one_letter_code
_entity_poly.pdbx_strand_id
1 'polypeptide(L)'
;MNSTKGQNGWTTYNTTVSQGIHTLRWTFIKDGSSTNDANGDYVAVDNIDIRTGFRIESGGVLDEPQRMDINTNGLVTSIVAGERHTCITNHLEELLCMGYNGGSNHMVLGNSSTTADNSSELVKVDVDFGTSKVKAVSTGYDTSCAILDNSTQAYCWGKRADWSDSTGTTQSGTDLLGNSTNAAISGTWVDLGTAGDRIHSISMGEVHACAVVENTIECWGVEESGSFGMSSSSVDNYSTPQTISVPSGLTAKQVVIEHSTDSTCGVFETSSGAHTVICWGDETAVGYTSSNPVTTLSNAPVEDSNGDDLEMYEISSSPDDIVDLQMGRYNACALSRQGFVKCWGGNPNGELGYGNHINIISPWNGGMAHGDKHPMLYFGQNRTVTQMDIGYESACAVLDDGSISCWGEYRDYMFTSIGQVQEFNTHR
;
A
#
# COMPACT_ATOMS: atom_id res chain seq x y z
N MET A 1 16.13 -10.77 36.83
CA MET A 1 17.49 -10.80 37.43
C MET A 1 17.63 -9.55 38.29
N ASN A 2 18.17 -9.66 39.51
CA ASN A 2 18.18 -8.56 40.48
C ASN A 2 19.60 -7.98 40.59
N SER A 3 19.76 -6.70 40.26
CA SER A 3 20.98 -5.95 40.53
C SER A 3 20.89 -5.27 41.91
N THR A 4 21.99 -5.26 42.66
CA THR A 4 22.13 -4.54 43.94
C THR A 4 23.05 -3.34 43.80
N LYS A 5 22.80 -2.28 44.58
CA LYS A 5 23.57 -1.02 44.59
C LYS A 5 25.09 -1.25 44.68
N GLY A 6 25.86 -0.49 43.90
CA GLY A 6 27.32 -0.42 43.99
C GLY A 6 28.09 -1.41 43.11
N GLN A 7 27.43 -2.11 42.17
CA GLN A 7 28.14 -2.89 41.16
C GLN A 7 28.80 -1.95 40.14
N ASN A 8 30.06 -1.63 40.38
CA ASN A 8 30.95 -1.04 39.37
C ASN A 8 31.50 -2.17 38.49
N GLY A 9 30.70 -2.62 37.51
CA GLY A 9 31.12 -3.63 36.55
C GLY A 9 29.95 -4.40 35.93
N TRP A 10 30.23 -5.04 34.80
CA TRP A 10 29.28 -5.92 34.12
C TRP A 10 29.14 -7.25 34.87
N THR A 11 27.90 -7.63 35.20
CA THR A 11 27.60 -8.96 35.75
C THR A 11 26.92 -9.80 34.66
N THR A 12 27.57 -10.90 34.25
CA THR A 12 26.97 -11.86 33.31
C THR A 12 26.06 -12.82 34.05
N TYR A 13 24.84 -12.99 33.54
CA TYR A 13 23.89 -13.98 34.02
C TYR A 13 23.61 -15.02 32.94
N ASN A 14 23.85 -16.29 33.25
CA ASN A 14 23.57 -17.40 32.35
C ASN A 14 22.36 -18.19 32.88
N THR A 15 21.38 -18.44 32.02
CA THR A 15 20.23 -19.30 32.33
C THR A 15 19.96 -20.24 31.16
N THR A 16 19.47 -21.44 31.46
CA THR A 16 18.98 -22.39 30.46
C THR A 16 17.51 -22.61 30.72
N VAL A 17 16.70 -22.48 29.67
CA VAL A 17 15.25 -22.64 29.73
C VAL A 17 14.83 -23.82 28.87
N SER A 18 13.76 -24.52 29.27
CA SER A 18 13.15 -25.57 28.45
C SER A 18 12.38 -24.98 27.28
N GLN A 19 11.96 -25.81 26.31
CA GLN A 19 11.07 -25.37 25.24
C GLN A 19 9.78 -24.73 25.80
N GLY A 20 9.39 -23.56 25.30
CA GLY A 20 8.21 -22.81 25.74
C GLY A 20 8.36 -21.29 25.59
N ILE A 21 7.32 -20.56 25.96
CA ILE A 21 7.33 -19.09 25.99
C ILE A 21 7.96 -18.62 27.30
N HIS A 22 8.98 -17.77 27.21
CA HIS A 22 9.70 -17.23 28.37
C HIS A 22 9.69 -15.70 28.33
N THR A 23 9.45 -15.08 29.48
CA THR A 23 9.56 -13.62 29.63
C THR A 23 10.82 -13.31 30.42
N LEU A 24 11.75 -12.57 29.79
CA LEU A 24 12.89 -12.01 30.49
C LEU A 24 12.45 -10.73 31.21
N ARG A 25 12.60 -10.70 32.54
CA ARG A 25 12.30 -9.52 33.37
C ARG A 25 13.55 -9.08 34.13
N TRP A 26 13.86 -7.79 34.02
CA TRP A 26 14.88 -7.10 34.79
C TRP A 26 14.21 -6.13 35.75
N THR A 27 14.57 -6.21 37.02
CA THR A 27 14.01 -5.35 38.06
C THR A 27 15.16 -4.68 38.77
N PHE A 28 15.12 -3.35 38.84
CA PHE A 28 16.06 -2.57 39.62
C PHE A 28 15.32 -1.93 40.80
N ILE A 29 15.99 -1.86 41.95
CA ILE A 29 15.44 -1.23 43.14
C ILE A 29 16.19 0.10 43.33
N LYS A 30 15.46 1.21 43.18
CA LYS A 30 15.96 2.53 43.57
C LYS A 30 15.94 2.62 45.09
N ASP A 31 17.12 2.58 45.70
CA ASP A 31 17.33 3.03 47.06
C ASP A 31 17.31 4.57 47.00
N GLY A 32 16.25 5.19 47.51
CA GLY A 32 16.01 6.64 47.46
C GLY A 32 16.97 7.53 48.26
N SER A 33 18.26 7.16 48.36
CA SER A 33 19.30 7.92 49.07
C SER A 33 20.15 8.85 48.19
N SER A 34 20.03 8.83 46.86
CA SER A 34 20.70 9.80 45.98
C SER A 34 19.74 10.92 45.57
N THR A 35 20.05 12.16 45.95
CA THR A 35 19.50 13.34 45.29
C THR A 35 20.11 13.42 43.90
N ASN A 36 19.28 13.21 42.87
CA ASN A 36 19.51 13.43 41.45
C ASN A 36 20.93 13.92 41.12
N ASP A 37 21.84 12.98 40.83
CA ASP A 37 23.06 13.36 40.13
C ASP A 37 22.68 13.87 38.72
N ALA A 38 23.50 14.75 38.15
CA ALA A 38 23.21 15.37 36.86
C ALA A 38 23.27 14.37 35.68
N ASN A 39 23.57 13.08 35.94
CA ASN A 39 23.79 12.05 34.92
C ASN A 39 22.71 10.95 34.91
N GLY A 40 21.78 10.95 35.87
CA GLY A 40 20.63 10.04 35.92
C GLY A 40 20.99 8.64 36.42
N ASP A 41 20.12 8.05 37.23
CA ASP A 41 20.20 6.64 37.58
C ASP A 41 19.84 5.81 36.32
N TYR A 42 20.81 5.20 35.64
CA TYR A 42 20.56 4.31 34.51
C TYR A 42 20.99 2.87 34.79
N VAL A 43 20.26 1.92 34.19
CA VAL A 43 20.65 0.51 34.13
C VAL A 43 20.97 0.20 32.68
N ALA A 44 22.23 -0.15 32.40
CA ALA A 44 22.62 -0.63 31.08
C ALA A 44 22.47 -2.16 31.03
N VAL A 45 21.77 -2.64 30.03
CA VAL A 45 21.76 -4.05 29.64
C VAL A 45 22.44 -4.13 28.29
N ASP A 46 23.46 -4.97 28.18
CA ASP A 46 24.26 -5.13 26.95
C ASP A 46 24.66 -6.61 26.81
N ASN A 47 25.02 -7.01 25.59
CA ASN A 47 25.48 -8.36 25.24
C ASN A 47 24.51 -9.48 25.64
N ILE A 48 23.21 -9.31 25.34
CA ILE A 48 22.24 -10.40 25.48
C ILE A 48 22.52 -11.45 24.39
N ASP A 49 23.16 -12.56 24.79
CA ASP A 49 23.43 -13.71 23.93
C ASP A 49 22.42 -14.83 24.21
N ILE A 50 21.53 -15.11 23.25
CA ILE A 50 20.55 -16.20 23.32
C ILE A 50 21.02 -17.32 22.39
N ARG A 51 21.62 -18.37 22.98
CA ARG A 51 22.12 -19.54 22.24
C ARG A 51 21.05 -20.62 22.18
N THR A 52 20.24 -20.59 21.13
CA THR A 52 19.09 -21.49 21.01
C THR A 52 19.39 -22.85 20.38
N GLY A 53 20.47 -23.03 19.62
CA GLY A 53 20.69 -24.31 18.91
C GLY A 53 19.63 -24.65 17.85
N PHE A 54 18.66 -23.75 17.63
CA PHE A 54 17.60 -23.75 16.62
C PHE A 54 17.24 -22.29 16.27
N ARG A 55 16.60 -22.04 15.12
CA ARG A 55 16.25 -20.70 14.61
C ARG A 55 15.30 -19.98 15.60
N ILE A 56 15.61 -18.72 15.94
CA ILE A 56 14.69 -17.85 16.67
C ILE A 56 13.69 -17.30 15.65
N GLU A 57 12.44 -17.75 15.71
CA GLU A 57 11.35 -17.14 14.94
C GLU A 57 10.72 -16.03 15.79
N SER A 58 11.19 -14.79 15.59
CA SER A 58 10.47 -13.57 15.96
C SER A 58 11.14 -12.33 15.36
N GLY A 59 10.40 -11.62 14.50
CA GLY A 59 10.32 -10.15 14.45
C GLY A 59 11.62 -9.34 14.54
N GLY A 60 12.67 -9.71 13.82
CA GLY A 60 13.81 -8.82 13.55
C GLY A 60 13.50 -7.92 12.36
N VAL A 61 14.06 -6.71 12.35
CA VAL A 61 14.20 -5.94 11.11
C VAL A 61 15.11 -6.77 10.19
N LEU A 62 14.57 -7.18 9.05
CA LEU A 62 15.33 -7.87 8.02
C LEU A 62 15.93 -6.80 7.14
N ASP A 63 17.26 -6.62 7.21
CA ASP A 63 17.97 -5.64 6.38
C ASP A 63 18.20 -6.14 4.94
N GLU A 64 17.84 -7.40 4.65
CA GLU A 64 17.91 -8.01 3.32
C GLU A 64 16.65 -8.86 3.01
N PRO A 65 16.20 -8.93 1.75
CA PRO A 65 15.06 -9.74 1.34
C PRO A 65 15.22 -11.20 1.77
N GLN A 66 14.22 -11.75 2.46
CA GLN A 66 14.20 -13.15 2.85
C GLN A 66 13.24 -13.95 1.97
N ARG A 67 13.68 -15.16 1.60
CA ARG A 67 12.81 -16.12 0.91
C ARG A 67 11.78 -16.68 1.90
N MET A 68 10.51 -16.38 1.68
CA MET A 68 9.39 -17.05 2.36
C MET A 68 8.92 -18.24 1.51
N ASP A 69 8.94 -19.44 2.09
CA ASP A 69 8.36 -20.61 1.46
C ASP A 69 6.83 -20.60 1.68
N ILE A 70 6.08 -20.27 0.63
CA ILE A 70 4.62 -20.27 0.65
C ILE A 70 4.12 -21.72 0.53
N ASN A 71 3.84 -22.35 1.67
CA ASN A 71 3.33 -23.73 1.74
C ASN A 71 1.83 -23.78 1.42
N THR A 72 1.48 -23.55 0.16
CA THR A 72 0.12 -23.75 -0.35
C THR A 72 0.00 -25.12 -1.00
N ASN A 73 -1.20 -25.71 -0.97
CA ASN A 73 -1.49 -26.98 -1.65
C ASN A 73 -1.49 -26.85 -3.18
N GLY A 74 -1.35 -25.64 -3.72
CA GLY A 74 -1.30 -25.39 -5.15
C GLY A 74 -0.51 -24.14 -5.51
N LEU A 75 -0.08 -24.06 -6.77
CA LEU A 75 0.59 -22.89 -7.35
C LEU A 75 -0.18 -21.59 -7.07
N VAL A 76 0.52 -20.64 -6.46
CA VAL A 76 0.05 -19.26 -6.23
C VAL A 76 -0.22 -18.58 -7.57
N THR A 77 -1.39 -17.98 -7.71
CA THR A 77 -1.85 -17.29 -8.92
C THR A 77 -1.92 -15.79 -8.74
N SER A 78 -2.10 -15.31 -7.50
CA SER A 78 -2.01 -13.88 -7.17
C SER A 78 -1.54 -13.70 -5.73
N ILE A 79 -0.89 -12.57 -5.49
CA ILE A 79 -0.55 -12.04 -4.17
C ILE A 79 -1.08 -10.61 -4.18
N VAL A 80 -1.79 -10.24 -3.12
CA VAL A 80 -2.36 -8.90 -2.92
C VAL A 80 -1.98 -8.46 -1.52
N ALA A 81 -1.25 -7.36 -1.42
CA ALA A 81 -0.83 -6.78 -0.15
C ALA A 81 -1.74 -5.61 0.19
N GLY A 82 -2.31 -5.62 1.39
CA GLY A 82 -2.87 -4.44 2.04
C GLY A 82 -1.83 -3.84 2.97
N GLU A 83 -2.22 -2.85 3.76
CA GLU A 83 -1.27 -2.19 4.67
C GLU A 83 -0.80 -3.09 5.81
N ARG A 84 -1.68 -3.98 6.28
CA ARG A 84 -1.42 -4.78 7.48
C ARG A 84 -1.64 -6.26 7.28
N HIS A 85 -2.14 -6.69 6.13
CA HIS A 85 -2.36 -8.09 5.80
C HIS A 85 -2.08 -8.36 4.31
N THR A 86 -1.78 -9.61 3.99
CA THR A 86 -1.53 -10.06 2.62
C THR A 86 -2.42 -11.25 2.34
N CYS A 87 -3.08 -11.25 1.19
CA CYS A 87 -3.89 -12.36 0.73
C CYS A 87 -3.32 -12.95 -0.56
N ILE A 88 -3.47 -14.26 -0.73
CA ILE A 88 -3.02 -15.00 -1.90
C ILE A 88 -4.16 -15.86 -2.43
N THR A 89 -4.20 -15.99 -3.76
CA THR A 89 -5.02 -17.01 -4.42
C THR A 89 -4.12 -18.07 -5.03
N ASN A 90 -4.65 -19.29 -5.19
CA ASN A 90 -3.97 -20.35 -5.91
C ASN A 90 -4.84 -20.94 -7.02
N HIS A 91 -4.24 -21.77 -7.88
CA HIS A 91 -4.95 -22.43 -8.98
C HIS A 91 -6.01 -23.45 -8.53
N LEU A 92 -6.10 -23.75 -7.23
CA LEU A 92 -7.17 -24.55 -6.62
C LEU A 92 -8.33 -23.66 -6.14
N GLU A 93 -8.29 -22.36 -6.48
CA GLU A 93 -9.28 -21.34 -6.12
C GLU A 93 -9.41 -21.14 -4.60
N GLU A 94 -8.36 -21.46 -3.84
CA GLU A 94 -8.30 -21.15 -2.43
C GLU A 94 -7.84 -19.71 -2.22
N LEU A 95 -8.48 -19.03 -1.27
CA LEU A 95 -8.05 -17.73 -0.75
C LEU A 95 -7.46 -17.91 0.64
N LEU A 96 -6.20 -17.51 0.81
CA LEU A 96 -5.50 -17.56 2.10
C LEU A 96 -4.94 -16.17 2.43
N CYS A 97 -5.01 -15.77 3.69
CA CYS A 97 -4.48 -14.47 4.14
C CYS A 97 -3.54 -14.64 5.34
N MET A 98 -2.65 -13.67 5.55
CA MET A 98 -1.76 -13.59 6.72
C MET A 98 -1.57 -12.12 7.13
N GLY A 99 -0.99 -11.89 8.31
CA GLY A 99 -0.74 -10.57 8.85
C GLY A 99 -1.74 -10.20 9.96
N TYR A 100 -2.14 -8.93 10.01
CA TYR A 100 -3.08 -8.41 10.98
C TYR A 100 -4.48 -8.98 10.79
N ASN A 101 -5.08 -9.41 11.89
CA ASN A 101 -6.46 -9.91 11.97
C ASN A 101 -7.34 -9.04 12.87
N GLY A 102 -6.75 -8.40 13.89
CA GLY A 102 -7.47 -7.64 14.94
C GLY A 102 -8.41 -8.49 15.79
N GLY A 103 -8.19 -9.81 15.83
CA GLY A 103 -8.97 -10.76 16.60
C GLY A 103 -10.42 -10.86 16.14
N SER A 104 -11.29 -11.39 17.01
CA SER A 104 -12.69 -11.68 16.68
C SER A 104 -13.58 -10.44 16.49
N ASN A 105 -13.07 -9.23 16.72
CA ASN A 105 -13.82 -7.98 16.53
C ASN A 105 -13.56 -7.33 15.17
N HIS A 106 -12.49 -7.73 14.48
CA HIS A 106 -12.09 -7.16 13.20
C HIS A 106 -12.11 -8.20 12.08
N MET A 107 -11.65 -9.42 12.35
CA MET A 107 -11.68 -10.55 11.40
C MET A 107 -11.09 -10.22 10.01
N VAL A 108 -10.02 -9.43 9.97
CA VAL A 108 -9.42 -8.94 8.70
C VAL A 108 -8.96 -10.11 7.80
N LEU A 109 -8.48 -11.20 8.39
CA LEU A 109 -8.05 -12.38 7.64
C LEU A 109 -9.21 -13.28 7.19
N GLY A 110 -10.46 -12.93 7.48
CA GLY A 110 -11.64 -13.64 6.97
C GLY A 110 -11.74 -15.09 7.43
N ASN A 111 -11.21 -15.43 8.61
CA ASN A 111 -11.28 -16.77 9.17
C ASN A 111 -11.91 -16.75 10.57
N SER A 112 -13.10 -17.34 10.73
CA SER A 112 -13.87 -17.36 11.98
C SER A 112 -13.18 -18.08 13.15
N SER A 113 -12.23 -18.97 12.85
CA SER A 113 -11.44 -19.69 13.87
C SER A 113 -10.18 -18.94 14.30
N THR A 114 -9.78 -17.88 13.58
CA THR A 114 -8.58 -17.09 13.86
C THR A 114 -8.93 -15.95 14.82
N THR A 115 -8.61 -16.13 16.11
CA THR A 115 -8.99 -15.19 17.18
C THR A 115 -7.83 -14.32 17.67
N ALA A 116 -6.59 -14.63 17.26
CA ALA A 116 -5.42 -13.81 17.56
C ALA A 116 -5.44 -12.49 16.77
N ASP A 117 -4.74 -11.48 17.28
CA ASP A 117 -4.63 -10.17 16.62
C ASP A 117 -3.80 -10.22 15.33
N ASN A 118 -2.88 -11.19 15.21
CA ASN A 118 -2.01 -11.37 14.04
C ASN A 118 -1.80 -12.86 13.77
N SER A 119 -1.52 -13.20 12.51
CA SER A 119 -1.06 -14.53 12.07
C SER A 119 0.15 -14.40 11.17
N SER A 120 1.25 -15.08 11.50
CA SER A 120 2.40 -15.26 10.60
C SER A 120 2.22 -16.40 9.60
N GLU A 121 1.22 -17.26 9.84
CA GLU A 121 0.86 -18.36 8.96
C GLU A 121 -0.28 -17.94 8.03
N LEU A 122 -0.32 -18.57 6.85
CA LEU A 122 -1.46 -18.47 5.95
C LEU A 122 -2.68 -19.14 6.56
N VAL A 123 -3.73 -18.35 6.78
CA VAL A 123 -5.05 -18.85 7.20
C VAL A 123 -5.97 -18.90 6.00
N LYS A 124 -6.71 -19.99 5.83
CA LYS A 124 -7.70 -20.12 4.76
C LYS A 124 -8.93 -19.29 5.09
N VAL A 125 -9.36 -18.44 4.17
CA VAL A 125 -10.58 -17.64 4.33
C VAL A 125 -11.80 -18.57 4.36
N ASP A 126 -12.68 -18.39 5.36
CA ASP A 126 -13.93 -19.15 5.56
C ASP A 126 -15.19 -18.29 5.43
N VAL A 127 -15.06 -17.08 4.89
CA VAL A 127 -16.15 -16.21 4.45
C VAL A 127 -17.07 -16.97 3.49
N ASP A 128 -18.38 -16.91 3.73
CA ASP A 128 -19.38 -17.62 2.93
C ASP A 128 -19.75 -16.82 1.67
N PHE A 129 -19.11 -17.18 0.55
CA PHE A 129 -19.42 -16.64 -0.78
C PHE A 129 -20.61 -17.37 -1.46
N GLY A 130 -21.34 -18.21 -0.73
CA GLY A 130 -22.41 -19.04 -1.26
C GLY A 130 -21.87 -20.11 -2.23
N THR A 131 -22.45 -20.17 -3.44
CA THR A 131 -22.01 -21.11 -4.48
C THR A 131 -20.94 -20.55 -5.42
N SER A 132 -20.62 -19.27 -5.27
CA SER A 132 -19.71 -18.54 -6.15
C SER A 132 -18.27 -18.68 -5.68
N LYS A 133 -17.33 -18.51 -6.61
CA LYS A 133 -15.89 -18.55 -6.32
C LYS A 133 -15.28 -17.16 -6.36
N VAL A 134 -14.13 -16.99 -5.71
CA VAL A 134 -13.35 -15.75 -5.76
C VAL A 134 -12.61 -15.68 -7.09
N LYS A 135 -12.81 -14.58 -7.83
CA LYS A 135 -12.09 -14.28 -9.08
C LYS A 135 -10.92 -13.35 -8.87
N ALA A 136 -11.12 -12.33 -8.04
CA ALA A 136 -10.11 -11.33 -7.70
C ALA A 136 -10.33 -10.85 -6.27
N VAL A 137 -9.26 -10.39 -5.63
CA VAL A 137 -9.27 -9.87 -4.26
C VAL A 137 -8.57 -8.51 -4.25
N SER A 138 -9.09 -7.61 -3.44
CA SER A 138 -8.49 -6.32 -3.14
C SER A 138 -8.41 -6.17 -1.63
N THR A 139 -7.33 -5.56 -1.13
CA THR A 139 -7.08 -5.38 0.29
C THR A 139 -6.79 -3.91 0.57
N GLY A 140 -7.43 -3.35 1.60
CA GLY A 140 -7.15 -2.00 2.09
C GLY A 140 -6.37 -2.02 3.39
N TYR A 141 -6.66 -1.08 4.29
CA TYR A 141 -6.00 -0.97 5.60
C TYR A 141 -6.27 -2.16 6.52
N ASP A 142 -7.56 -2.49 6.71
CA ASP A 142 -8.07 -3.54 7.62
C ASP A 142 -9.31 -4.24 7.04
N THR A 143 -9.47 -4.14 5.74
CA THR A 143 -10.64 -4.60 5.01
C THR A 143 -10.18 -5.29 3.75
N SER A 144 -11.01 -6.21 3.27
CA SER A 144 -10.77 -6.90 2.00
C SER A 144 -12.09 -7.03 1.26
N CYS A 145 -12.01 -7.04 -0.07
CA CYS A 145 -13.13 -7.28 -0.95
C CYS A 145 -12.76 -8.33 -2.00
N ALA A 146 -13.71 -9.19 -2.34
CA ALA A 146 -13.59 -10.15 -3.43
C ALA A 146 -14.60 -9.83 -4.52
N ILE A 147 -14.14 -9.84 -5.78
CA ILE A 147 -15.01 -9.96 -6.96
C ILE A 147 -15.21 -11.45 -7.22
N LEU A 148 -16.46 -11.87 -7.42
CA LEU A 148 -16.77 -13.28 -7.65
C LEU A 148 -16.67 -13.68 -9.13
N ASP A 149 -16.67 -14.98 -9.40
CA ASP A 149 -16.50 -15.58 -10.73
C ASP A 149 -17.48 -15.07 -11.80
N ASN A 150 -18.73 -14.80 -11.45
CA ASN A 150 -19.70 -14.18 -12.34
C ASN A 150 -19.38 -12.72 -12.71
N SER A 151 -18.45 -12.08 -11.99
CA SER A 151 -18.06 -10.68 -12.17
C SER A 151 -19.20 -9.67 -11.98
N THR A 152 -20.31 -10.04 -11.35
CA THR A 152 -21.46 -9.15 -11.09
C THR A 152 -21.75 -9.03 -9.60
N GLN A 153 -20.93 -9.65 -8.75
CA GLN A 153 -21.11 -9.62 -7.31
C GLN A 153 -19.76 -9.36 -6.62
N ALA A 154 -19.82 -8.56 -5.56
CA ALA A 154 -18.70 -8.29 -4.67
C ALA A 154 -19.07 -8.60 -3.22
N TYR A 155 -18.08 -9.08 -2.48
CA TYR A 155 -18.22 -9.41 -1.07
C TYR A 155 -17.05 -8.84 -0.29
N CYS A 156 -17.31 -8.05 0.74
CA CYS A 156 -16.28 -7.40 1.55
C CYS A 156 -16.35 -7.84 3.00
N TRP A 157 -15.20 -8.01 3.65
CA TRP A 157 -15.07 -8.44 5.04
C TRP A 157 -13.93 -7.71 5.75
N GLY A 158 -13.77 -7.99 7.03
CA GLY A 158 -12.86 -7.27 7.91
C GLY A 158 -13.54 -6.07 8.54
N LYS A 159 -12.79 -5.32 9.35
CA LYS A 159 -13.23 -4.05 9.92
C LYS A 159 -12.00 -3.27 10.36
N ARG A 160 -11.92 -2.01 9.93
CA ARG A 160 -10.99 -1.03 10.50
C ARG A 160 -11.42 -0.63 11.90
N ALA A 161 -10.47 -0.24 12.76
CA ALA A 161 -10.85 0.45 13.99
C ALA A 161 -11.64 1.73 13.67
N ASP A 162 -12.63 2.07 14.51
CA ASP A 162 -13.36 3.33 14.36
C ASP A 162 -12.36 4.50 14.47
N TRP A 163 -12.53 5.52 13.64
CA TRP A 163 -11.59 6.65 13.55
C TRP A 163 -12.30 7.98 13.60
N SER A 164 -11.54 9.06 13.76
CA SER A 164 -12.06 10.42 13.63
C SER A 164 -11.65 11.00 12.29
N ASP A 165 -12.60 11.55 11.54
CA ASP A 165 -12.32 12.33 10.33
C ASP A 165 -11.75 13.73 10.65
N SER A 166 -11.48 14.54 9.63
CA SER A 166 -10.94 15.91 9.82
C SER A 166 -11.87 16.88 10.54
N THR A 167 -13.17 16.57 10.62
CA THR A 167 -14.15 17.36 11.38
C THR A 167 -14.20 16.96 12.85
N GLY A 168 -13.52 15.87 13.22
CA GLY A 168 -13.56 15.26 14.54
C GLY A 168 -14.76 14.34 14.77
N THR A 169 -15.51 13.99 13.70
CA THR A 169 -16.64 13.07 13.78
C THR A 169 -16.13 11.64 13.77
N THR A 170 -16.66 10.79 14.66
CA THR A 170 -16.31 9.37 14.71
C THR A 170 -16.99 8.61 13.58
N GLN A 171 -16.19 7.94 12.75
CA GLN A 171 -16.61 7.13 11.63
C GLN A 171 -16.45 5.64 11.96
N SER A 172 -17.38 4.82 11.46
CA SER A 172 -17.37 3.38 11.76
C SER A 172 -16.49 2.62 10.79
N GLY A 173 -15.64 1.74 11.32
CA GLY A 173 -14.85 0.78 10.53
C GLY A 173 -15.61 -0.03 9.50
N THR A 174 -16.90 -0.26 9.74
CA THR A 174 -17.78 -1.08 8.89
C THR A 174 -18.30 -0.34 7.66
N ASP A 175 -18.16 0.99 7.61
CA ASP A 175 -18.69 1.79 6.49
C ASP A 175 -17.94 1.45 5.18
N LEU A 176 -16.69 1.00 5.29
CA LEU A 176 -15.86 0.47 4.21
C LEU A 176 -16.34 -0.87 3.63
N LEU A 177 -17.31 -1.54 4.25
CA LEU A 177 -17.87 -2.78 3.74
C LEU A 177 -19.01 -2.56 2.74
N GLY A 178 -19.45 -1.31 2.54
CA GLY A 178 -20.42 -0.95 1.50
C GLY A 178 -21.83 -1.49 1.73
N ASN A 179 -22.22 -1.78 2.97
CA ASN A 179 -23.58 -2.20 3.33
C ASN A 179 -24.06 -1.60 4.66
N SER A 180 -25.06 -0.72 4.61
CA SER A 180 -25.49 0.09 5.77
C SER A 180 -26.38 -0.61 6.79
N THR A 181 -26.92 -1.81 6.52
CA THR A 181 -27.93 -2.40 7.43
C THR A 181 -27.52 -3.70 8.11
N ASN A 182 -26.56 -4.45 7.56
CA ASN A 182 -26.11 -5.73 8.14
C ASN A 182 -24.65 -6.05 7.79
N ALA A 183 -23.78 -5.04 7.68
CA ALA A 183 -22.36 -5.29 7.49
C ALA A 183 -21.81 -6.17 8.63
N ALA A 184 -21.54 -7.43 8.31
CA ALA A 184 -20.88 -8.35 9.22
C ALA A 184 -19.39 -8.31 8.91
N ILE A 185 -18.56 -8.29 9.96
CA ILE A 185 -17.09 -8.37 9.82
C ILE A 185 -16.64 -9.72 9.22
N SER A 186 -17.48 -10.76 9.33
CA SER A 186 -17.34 -12.04 8.62
C SER A 186 -17.75 -11.96 7.15
N GLY A 187 -18.10 -10.76 6.70
CA GLY A 187 -18.31 -10.35 5.34
C GLY A 187 -19.77 -10.07 4.98
N THR A 188 -19.96 -9.24 3.96
CA THR A 188 -21.25 -8.77 3.46
C THR A 188 -21.22 -8.53 1.96
N TRP A 189 -22.38 -8.63 1.31
CA TRP A 189 -22.57 -8.23 -0.08
C TRP A 189 -22.51 -6.71 -0.20
N VAL A 190 -21.79 -6.24 -1.22
CA VAL A 190 -21.83 -4.85 -1.66
C VAL A 190 -22.85 -4.71 -2.79
N ASP A 191 -23.77 -3.77 -2.64
CA ASP A 191 -24.78 -3.47 -3.66
C ASP A 191 -24.18 -2.52 -4.70
N LEU A 192 -23.58 -3.11 -5.75
CA LEU A 192 -22.90 -2.38 -6.83
C LEU A 192 -23.74 -2.38 -8.11
N GLY A 193 -23.98 -1.20 -8.64
CA GLY A 193 -24.70 -0.98 -9.90
C GLY A 193 -26.12 -1.50 -9.87
N THR A 194 -26.56 -1.99 -11.02
CA THR A 194 -27.82 -2.70 -11.19
C THR A 194 -27.59 -4.18 -11.43
N ALA A 195 -28.63 -4.99 -11.20
CA ALA A 195 -28.52 -6.44 -11.34
C ALA A 195 -28.05 -6.86 -12.75
N GLY A 196 -26.85 -7.44 -12.82
CA GLY A 196 -26.22 -7.90 -14.07
C GLY A 196 -25.06 -7.06 -14.54
N ASP A 197 -24.83 -5.88 -13.93
CA ASP A 197 -23.70 -5.02 -14.25
C ASP A 197 -22.37 -5.69 -13.84
N ARG A 198 -21.39 -5.62 -14.75
CA ARG A 198 -20.07 -6.20 -14.56
C ARG A 198 -19.18 -5.30 -13.73
N ILE A 199 -18.65 -5.86 -12.66
CA ILE A 199 -17.60 -5.28 -11.82
C ILE A 199 -16.25 -5.57 -12.48
N HIS A 200 -15.55 -4.52 -12.87
CA HIS A 200 -14.25 -4.59 -13.53
C HIS A 200 -13.08 -4.56 -12.54
N SER A 201 -13.17 -3.71 -11.53
CA SER A 201 -12.16 -3.56 -10.48
C SER A 201 -12.79 -3.06 -9.19
N ILE A 202 -12.17 -3.38 -8.06
CA ILE A 202 -12.44 -2.75 -6.75
C ILE A 202 -11.09 -2.35 -6.19
N SER A 203 -10.99 -1.17 -5.60
CA SER A 203 -9.83 -0.76 -4.82
C SER A 203 -10.29 -0.19 -3.48
N MET A 204 -9.49 -0.42 -2.45
CA MET A 204 -9.81 -0.04 -1.07
C MET A 204 -8.66 0.80 -0.52
N GLY A 205 -8.98 1.97 -0.01
CA GLY A 205 -8.05 2.80 0.75
C GLY A 205 -8.18 2.61 2.25
N GLU A 206 -7.76 3.63 2.98
CA GLU A 206 -7.87 3.68 4.44
C GLU A 206 -9.29 4.00 4.93
N VAL A 207 -10.03 4.83 4.19
CA VAL A 207 -11.32 5.40 4.63
C VAL A 207 -12.40 5.41 3.56
N HIS A 208 -12.06 5.17 2.29
CA HIS A 208 -13.00 4.95 1.20
C HIS A 208 -12.59 3.79 0.30
N ALA A 209 -13.55 3.31 -0.48
CA ALA A 209 -13.34 2.31 -1.52
C ALA A 209 -14.15 2.69 -2.75
N CYS A 210 -13.66 2.29 -3.92
CA CYS A 210 -14.39 2.49 -5.18
C CYS A 210 -14.29 1.25 -6.07
N ALA A 211 -15.29 1.09 -6.92
CA ALA A 211 -15.37 0.05 -7.93
C ALA A 211 -15.64 0.65 -9.32
N VAL A 212 -15.12 0.01 -10.35
CA VAL A 212 -15.58 0.24 -11.74
C VAL A 212 -16.67 -0.78 -12.03
N VAL A 213 -17.87 -0.29 -12.36
CA VAL A 213 -19.06 -1.10 -12.59
C VAL A 213 -19.64 -0.70 -13.93
N GLU A 214 -19.57 -1.59 -14.93
CA GLU A 214 -19.88 -1.30 -16.34
C GLU A 214 -19.19 -0.01 -16.83
N ASN A 215 -19.94 1.09 -16.91
CA ASN A 215 -19.48 2.40 -17.38
C ASN A 215 -19.51 3.49 -16.29
N THR A 216 -19.78 3.12 -15.03
CA THR A 216 -19.79 4.01 -13.88
C THR A 216 -18.64 3.67 -12.93
N ILE A 217 -18.33 4.63 -12.07
CA ILE A 217 -17.52 4.39 -10.88
C ILE A 217 -18.48 4.44 -9.69
N GLU A 218 -18.32 3.56 -8.72
CA GLU A 218 -19.13 3.55 -7.51
C GLU A 218 -18.23 3.60 -6.28
N CYS A 219 -18.43 4.60 -5.42
CA CYS A 219 -17.58 4.84 -4.25
C CYS A 219 -18.38 4.83 -2.94
N TRP A 220 -17.78 4.34 -1.86
CA TRP A 220 -18.36 4.32 -0.51
C TRP A 220 -17.29 4.53 0.56
N GLY A 221 -17.72 4.78 1.79
CA GLY A 221 -16.88 5.22 2.89
C GLY A 221 -16.96 6.74 3.09
N VAL A 222 -15.86 7.37 3.46
CA VAL A 222 -15.81 8.81 3.70
C VAL A 222 -15.40 9.54 2.44
N GLU A 223 -16.27 10.44 1.99
CA GLU A 223 -15.94 11.45 0.98
C GLU A 223 -15.36 12.66 1.70
N GLU A 224 -14.08 12.90 1.44
CA GLU A 224 -13.34 14.02 1.97
C GLU A 224 -12.40 14.54 0.89
N SER A 225 -12.22 15.86 0.83
CA SER A 225 -11.37 16.54 -0.15
C SER A 225 -11.66 16.19 -1.62
N GLY A 226 -12.88 15.76 -1.92
CA GLY A 226 -13.26 15.37 -3.26
C GLY A 226 -12.79 13.97 -3.67
N SER A 227 -12.43 13.08 -2.73
CA SER A 227 -11.93 11.71 -3.00
C SER A 227 -12.86 10.84 -3.85
N PHE A 228 -14.16 11.15 -3.90
CA PHE A 228 -15.13 10.49 -4.79
C PHE A 228 -15.28 11.19 -6.14
N GLY A 229 -14.80 12.44 -6.27
CA GLY A 229 -14.99 13.27 -7.46
C GLY A 229 -16.36 13.96 -7.52
N MET A 230 -17.04 14.13 -6.38
CA MET A 230 -18.43 14.64 -6.31
C MET A 230 -18.56 16.16 -6.17
N SER A 231 -17.48 16.93 -6.23
CA SER A 231 -17.50 18.39 -6.00
C SER A 231 -18.14 18.81 -4.66
N SER A 232 -18.10 17.94 -3.65
CA SER A 232 -18.53 18.28 -2.29
C SER A 232 -17.45 19.14 -1.61
N SER A 233 -17.90 20.07 -0.76
CA SER A 233 -17.03 20.85 0.12
C SER A 233 -17.18 20.45 1.59
N SER A 234 -18.01 19.43 1.87
CA SER A 234 -18.24 18.86 3.19
C SER A 234 -17.63 17.46 3.27
N VAL A 235 -17.28 17.05 4.49
CA VAL A 235 -16.99 15.64 4.76
C VAL A 235 -18.32 14.91 4.88
N ASP A 236 -18.54 13.94 4.00
CA ASP A 236 -19.76 13.14 3.93
C ASP A 236 -19.41 11.65 4.09
N ASN A 237 -20.28 10.89 4.77
CA ASN A 237 -20.11 9.43 4.93
C ASN A 237 -21.22 8.69 4.18
N TYR A 238 -20.81 7.73 3.37
CA TYR A 238 -21.68 6.84 2.62
C TYR A 238 -21.36 5.38 2.90
N SER A 239 -22.11 4.74 3.78
CA SER A 239 -22.01 3.29 4.04
C SER A 239 -22.61 2.40 2.94
N THR A 240 -23.08 2.99 1.83
CA THR A 240 -23.51 2.31 0.61
C THR A 240 -22.89 2.99 -0.61
N PRO A 241 -22.58 2.26 -1.69
CA PRO A 241 -22.01 2.83 -2.92
C PRO A 241 -22.81 4.00 -3.49
N GLN A 242 -22.11 5.05 -3.86
CA GLN A 242 -22.60 6.22 -4.57
C GLN A 242 -22.10 6.19 -6.01
N THR A 243 -23.00 6.36 -6.96
CA THR A 243 -22.65 6.39 -8.38
C THR A 243 -21.97 7.71 -8.76
N ILE A 244 -20.74 7.60 -9.25
CA ILE A 244 -19.89 8.68 -9.72
C ILE A 244 -19.94 8.72 -11.25
N SER A 245 -20.15 9.91 -11.81
CA SER A 245 -20.20 10.10 -13.26
C SER A 245 -18.81 10.10 -13.87
N VAL A 246 -18.60 9.27 -14.89
CA VAL A 246 -17.40 9.29 -15.73
C VAL A 246 -17.54 10.42 -16.76
N PRO A 247 -16.48 11.23 -17.03
CA PRO A 247 -16.53 12.28 -18.05
C PRO A 247 -16.92 11.76 -19.43
N SER A 248 -17.66 12.56 -20.19
CA SER A 248 -18.13 12.17 -21.53
C SER A 248 -16.97 11.84 -22.47
N GLY A 249 -17.07 10.72 -23.18
CA GLY A 249 -16.04 10.28 -24.14
C GLY A 249 -14.94 9.43 -23.51
N LEU A 250 -15.06 9.13 -22.21
CA LEU A 250 -14.20 8.21 -21.47
C LEU A 250 -15.00 7.01 -20.95
N THR A 251 -14.33 5.86 -20.86
CA THR A 251 -14.82 4.64 -20.23
C THR A 251 -13.85 4.25 -19.13
N ALA A 252 -14.31 4.20 -17.88
CA ALA A 252 -13.48 3.74 -16.76
C ALA A 252 -13.11 2.26 -16.95
N LYS A 253 -11.84 1.91 -16.69
CA LYS A 253 -11.33 0.53 -16.79
C LYS A 253 -10.83 0.01 -15.45
N GLN A 254 -10.24 0.89 -14.64
CA GLN A 254 -9.70 0.57 -13.32
C GLN A 254 -9.80 1.80 -12.42
N VAL A 255 -9.97 1.57 -11.11
CA VAL A 255 -9.76 2.56 -10.05
C VAL A 255 -8.73 2.03 -9.05
N VAL A 256 -7.96 2.94 -8.45
CA VAL A 256 -6.86 2.67 -7.52
C VAL A 256 -6.94 3.70 -6.39
N ILE A 257 -6.83 3.23 -5.14
CA ILE A 257 -6.95 4.02 -3.90
C ILE A 257 -5.93 3.53 -2.86
N GLU A 258 -5.17 2.48 -3.17
CA GLU A 258 -4.31 1.78 -2.21
C GLU A 258 -3.45 2.76 -1.42
N HIS A 259 -3.39 2.55 -0.10
CA HIS A 259 -2.67 3.40 0.87
C HIS A 259 -3.17 4.85 1.04
N SER A 260 -4.19 5.30 0.30
CA SER A 260 -4.69 6.67 0.36
C SER A 260 -5.88 6.85 1.31
N THR A 261 -5.94 8.02 1.94
CA THR A 261 -7.08 8.48 2.75
C THR A 261 -8.04 9.40 2.01
N ASP A 262 -7.61 10.04 0.92
CA ASP A 262 -8.39 11.14 0.33
C ASP A 262 -8.22 11.27 -1.20
N SER A 263 -7.51 10.34 -1.81
CA SER A 263 -7.22 10.38 -3.23
C SER A 263 -7.65 9.11 -3.93
N THR A 264 -8.08 9.27 -5.18
CA THR A 264 -8.42 8.16 -6.06
C THR A 264 -7.86 8.45 -7.44
N CYS A 265 -7.24 7.44 -8.05
CA CYS A 265 -6.86 7.48 -9.45
C CYS A 265 -7.61 6.43 -10.25
N GLY A 266 -7.73 6.64 -11.56
CA GLY A 266 -8.33 5.66 -12.45
C GLY A 266 -7.70 5.68 -13.84
N VAL A 267 -7.77 4.52 -14.49
CA VAL A 267 -7.43 4.36 -15.90
C VAL A 267 -8.72 4.42 -16.71
N PHE A 268 -8.74 5.28 -17.71
CA PHE A 268 -9.88 5.49 -18.60
C PHE A 268 -9.48 5.24 -20.04
N GLU A 269 -10.36 4.61 -20.81
CA GLU A 269 -10.22 4.45 -22.25
C GLU A 269 -10.97 5.59 -22.96
N THR A 270 -10.29 6.24 -23.90
CA THR A 270 -10.86 7.26 -24.78
C THR A 270 -11.64 6.63 -25.93
N SER A 271 -12.49 7.41 -26.60
CA SER A 271 -13.19 6.95 -27.81
C SER A 271 -12.29 6.46 -28.96
N SER A 272 -10.99 6.80 -28.97
CA SER A 272 -10.00 6.29 -29.92
C SER A 272 -9.30 5.00 -29.47
N GLY A 273 -9.64 4.47 -28.28
CA GLY A 273 -9.03 3.28 -27.68
C GLY A 273 -7.71 3.53 -26.93
N ALA A 274 -7.29 4.78 -26.77
CA ALA A 274 -6.11 5.13 -25.98
C ALA A 274 -6.46 5.23 -24.49
N HIS A 275 -5.53 4.82 -23.62
CA HIS A 275 -5.69 4.91 -22.17
C HIS A 275 -5.16 6.23 -21.60
N THR A 276 -5.85 6.79 -20.61
CA THR A 276 -5.49 8.02 -19.88
C THR A 276 -5.67 7.81 -18.38
N VAL A 277 -4.86 8.48 -17.57
CA VAL A 277 -4.98 8.46 -16.10
C VAL A 277 -5.64 9.76 -15.64
N ILE A 278 -6.60 9.63 -14.75
CA ILE A 278 -7.19 10.77 -14.05
C ILE A 278 -7.10 10.47 -12.55
N CYS A 279 -6.56 11.43 -11.79
CA CYS A 279 -6.49 11.37 -10.33
C CYS A 279 -7.25 12.56 -9.74
N TRP A 280 -8.02 12.31 -8.68
CA TRP A 280 -8.83 13.30 -7.98
C TRP A 280 -8.73 13.09 -6.46
N GLY A 281 -9.10 14.11 -5.68
CA GLY A 281 -8.77 14.21 -4.26
C GLY A 281 -7.86 15.41 -3.96
N ASP A 282 -7.16 15.40 -2.81
CA ASP A 282 -6.26 16.50 -2.41
C ASP A 282 -4.80 16.24 -2.78
N GLU A 283 -4.26 15.08 -2.41
CA GLU A 283 -2.80 14.90 -2.30
C GLU A 283 -2.13 14.32 -3.56
N THR A 284 -2.83 13.47 -4.33
CA THR A 284 -2.31 12.89 -5.59
C THR A 284 -2.99 13.41 -6.85
N ALA A 285 -3.88 14.41 -6.70
CA ALA A 285 -4.70 14.91 -7.80
C ALA A 285 -3.85 15.44 -8.96
N VAL A 286 -4.06 14.86 -10.13
CA VAL A 286 -3.53 15.38 -11.40
C VAL A 286 -4.70 15.67 -12.31
N GLY A 287 -4.86 16.95 -12.65
CA GLY A 287 -5.84 17.41 -13.64
C GLY A 287 -7.20 17.85 -13.08
N TYR A 288 -7.33 18.06 -11.77
CA TYR A 288 -8.59 18.58 -11.20
C TYR A 288 -8.67 20.11 -11.15
N THR A 289 -7.56 20.84 -11.30
CA THR A 289 -7.69 22.21 -11.84
C THR A 289 -8.07 22.04 -13.31
N SER A 290 -9.10 22.76 -13.75
CA SER A 290 -9.75 22.73 -15.06
C SER A 290 -8.85 22.91 -16.31
N SER A 291 -7.56 22.62 -16.22
CA SER A 291 -6.53 23.00 -17.17
C SER A 291 -5.41 21.97 -17.30
N ASN A 292 -5.65 20.65 -17.17
CA ASN A 292 -5.02 19.57 -17.98
C ASN A 292 -5.08 18.18 -17.30
N PRO A 293 -6.00 17.27 -17.70
CA PRO A 293 -5.88 15.84 -17.37
C PRO A 293 -4.62 15.21 -18.01
N VAL A 294 -4.07 14.14 -17.40
CA VAL A 294 -2.94 13.37 -17.98
C VAL A 294 -3.44 12.51 -19.14
N THR A 295 -3.61 13.15 -20.28
CA THR A 295 -4.16 12.54 -21.51
C THR A 295 -3.14 11.75 -22.31
N THR A 296 -1.85 11.89 -22.01
CA THR A 296 -0.74 11.14 -22.61
C THR A 296 0.41 11.02 -21.61
N LEU A 297 1.10 9.87 -21.59
CA LEU A 297 2.47 9.80 -21.07
C LEU A 297 3.45 10.38 -22.11
N SER A 298 3.18 11.56 -22.67
CA SER A 298 4.06 12.10 -23.73
C SER A 298 5.38 12.61 -23.17
N ASN A 299 6.44 12.35 -23.93
CA ASN A 299 7.79 12.83 -23.70
C ASN A 299 7.87 14.33 -23.98
N ALA A 300 7.64 15.17 -22.98
CA ALA A 300 8.23 16.51 -23.00
C ALA A 300 9.63 16.40 -22.35
N PRO A 301 10.70 16.95 -22.97
CA PRO A 301 12.03 16.97 -22.36
C PRO A 301 11.97 17.78 -21.06
N VAL A 302 12.51 17.21 -19.98
CA VAL A 302 12.88 17.98 -18.79
C VAL A 302 14.33 18.38 -18.98
N GLU A 303 14.55 19.66 -19.26
CA GLU A 303 15.91 20.22 -19.29
C GLU A 303 16.50 20.17 -17.87
N ASP A 304 17.75 19.71 -17.75
CA ASP A 304 18.51 19.88 -16.52
C ASP A 304 18.99 21.34 -16.38
N SER A 305 19.55 21.69 -15.21
CA SER A 305 20.06 23.04 -14.92
C SER A 305 21.25 23.48 -15.79
N ASN A 306 21.76 22.61 -16.67
CA ASN A 306 22.85 22.88 -17.58
C ASN A 306 22.40 22.99 -19.05
N GLY A 307 21.10 22.76 -19.34
CA GLY A 307 20.55 22.81 -20.69
C GLY A 307 20.99 21.65 -21.58
N ASP A 308 21.40 20.53 -20.98
CA ASP A 308 21.66 19.30 -21.72
C ASP A 308 20.36 18.47 -21.75
N ASP A 309 19.88 18.16 -22.96
CA ASP A 309 18.78 17.23 -23.18
C ASP A 309 19.15 15.86 -22.57
N LEU A 310 18.33 15.37 -21.64
CA LEU A 310 18.38 13.96 -21.24
C LEU A 310 17.91 13.13 -22.45
N GLU A 311 18.84 12.68 -23.30
CA GLU A 311 18.54 11.84 -24.46
C GLU A 311 17.98 10.48 -24.00
N MET A 312 16.66 10.44 -23.83
CA MET A 312 15.88 9.21 -23.80
C MET A 312 15.62 8.84 -25.26
N TYR A 313 16.37 7.84 -25.75
CA TYR A 313 16.32 7.38 -27.13
C TYR A 313 14.88 7.22 -27.62
N GLU A 314 14.54 7.99 -28.67
CA GLU A 314 13.31 7.92 -29.44
C GLU A 314 12.94 6.48 -29.81
N ILE A 315 11.99 5.88 -29.10
CA ILE A 315 11.29 4.68 -29.56
C ILE A 315 9.79 4.98 -29.68
N SER A 316 9.46 5.42 -30.90
CA SER A 316 8.21 5.20 -31.62
C SER A 316 6.92 5.90 -31.17
N SER A 317 6.32 6.55 -32.16
CA SER A 317 5.11 7.35 -32.16
C SER A 317 3.79 6.54 -32.21
N SER A 318 3.47 5.68 -31.22
CA SER A 318 2.10 5.11 -31.00
C SER A 318 1.96 4.21 -29.75
N PRO A 319 0.77 4.18 -29.12
CA PRO A 319 0.51 4.82 -27.82
C PRO A 319 1.17 4.11 -26.63
N ASP A 320 1.64 4.91 -25.68
CA ASP A 320 2.04 4.50 -24.33
C ASP A 320 0.82 4.11 -23.50
N ASP A 321 0.12 3.05 -23.91
CA ASP A 321 -1.03 2.52 -23.20
C ASP A 321 -0.63 2.16 -21.77
N ILE A 322 -1.35 2.73 -20.81
CA ILE A 322 -1.23 2.38 -19.39
C ILE A 322 -1.72 0.96 -19.21
N VAL A 323 -0.85 0.08 -18.70
CA VAL A 323 -1.20 -1.31 -18.39
C VAL A 323 -1.30 -1.55 -16.90
N ASP A 324 -0.74 -0.67 -16.08
CA ASP A 324 -0.83 -0.74 -14.63
C ASP A 324 -0.70 0.66 -14.02
N LEU A 325 -1.39 0.87 -12.90
CA LEU A 325 -1.47 2.10 -12.14
C LEU A 325 -1.53 1.72 -10.67
N GLN A 326 -0.64 2.27 -9.87
CA GLN A 326 -0.50 1.96 -8.45
C GLN A 326 -0.41 3.26 -7.65
N MET A 327 -0.85 3.22 -6.39
CA MET A 327 -0.82 4.38 -5.49
C MET A 327 -0.12 4.01 -4.18
N GLY A 328 0.70 4.95 -3.70
CA GLY A 328 1.11 4.98 -2.31
C GLY A 328 0.26 6.00 -1.56
N ARG A 329 0.70 6.37 -0.35
CA ARG A 329 -0.04 7.30 0.50
C ARG A 329 -0.28 8.66 -0.17
N TYR A 330 0.78 9.21 -0.75
CA TYR A 330 0.82 10.55 -1.34
C TYR A 330 1.32 10.56 -2.79
N ASN A 331 1.62 9.40 -3.38
CA ASN A 331 2.20 9.29 -4.71
C ASN A 331 1.42 8.27 -5.56
N ALA A 332 1.58 8.36 -6.87
CA ALA A 332 1.08 7.36 -7.80
C ALA A 332 2.11 7.13 -8.90
N CYS A 333 2.15 5.91 -9.44
CA CYS A 333 2.94 5.60 -10.63
C CYS A 333 2.13 4.85 -11.67
N ALA A 334 2.37 5.17 -12.94
CA ALA A 334 1.81 4.48 -14.08
C ALA A 334 2.91 3.74 -14.84
N LEU A 335 2.59 2.52 -15.30
CA LEU A 335 3.42 1.67 -16.14
C LEU A 335 2.79 1.59 -17.52
N SER A 336 3.58 1.91 -18.55
CA SER A 336 3.17 1.73 -19.93
C SER A 336 3.41 0.30 -20.41
N ARG A 337 2.74 -0.09 -21.50
CA ARG A 337 2.95 -1.39 -22.17
C ARG A 337 4.40 -1.60 -22.65
N GLN A 338 5.13 -0.52 -22.91
CA GLN A 338 6.53 -0.52 -23.32
C GLN A 338 7.48 -0.68 -22.12
N GLY A 339 6.95 -0.69 -20.90
CA GLY A 339 7.72 -0.83 -19.67
C GLY A 339 8.31 0.47 -19.15
N PHE A 340 7.77 1.62 -19.57
CA PHE A 340 8.13 2.93 -19.02
C PHE A 340 7.30 3.21 -17.77
N VAL A 341 7.97 3.71 -16.73
CA VAL A 341 7.32 4.09 -15.47
C VAL A 341 7.42 5.59 -15.28
N LYS A 342 6.31 6.18 -14.86
CA LYS A 342 6.24 7.58 -14.46
C LYS A 342 5.53 7.69 -13.13
N CYS A 343 6.15 8.37 -12.18
CA CYS A 343 5.61 8.62 -10.84
C CYS A 343 5.36 10.11 -10.62
N TRP A 344 4.32 10.45 -9.85
CA TRP A 344 4.00 11.82 -9.45
C TRP A 344 3.40 11.86 -8.04
N GLY A 345 3.28 13.06 -7.48
CA GLY A 345 2.73 13.31 -6.14
C GLY A 345 3.80 13.70 -5.11
N GLY A 346 3.57 13.34 -3.85
CA GLY A 346 4.47 13.51 -2.73
C GLY A 346 5.77 12.72 -2.89
N ASN A 347 6.87 13.31 -2.45
CA ASN A 347 8.20 12.69 -2.48
C ASN A 347 9.05 12.98 -1.23
N PRO A 348 8.49 13.03 -0.01
CA PRO A 348 9.28 13.38 1.18
C PRO A 348 10.40 12.37 1.48
N ASN A 349 10.24 11.10 1.09
CA ASN A 349 11.18 10.01 1.34
C ASN A 349 11.83 9.44 0.05
N GLY A 350 11.58 10.03 -1.12
CA GLY A 350 12.12 9.54 -2.39
C GLY A 350 11.22 8.52 -3.11
N GLU A 351 9.94 8.47 -2.77
CA GLU A 351 8.88 7.57 -3.26
C GLU A 351 8.61 7.69 -4.77
N LEU A 352 9.10 8.74 -5.42
CA LEU A 352 9.02 8.90 -6.88
C LEU A 352 10.22 8.30 -7.63
N GLY A 353 11.31 7.94 -6.94
CA GLY A 353 12.43 7.21 -7.54
C GLY A 353 13.37 8.04 -8.43
N TYR A 354 13.25 9.37 -8.45
CA TYR A 354 14.07 10.27 -9.30
C TYR A 354 15.50 10.56 -8.78
N GLY A 355 16.02 9.76 -7.85
CA GLY A 355 17.38 9.93 -7.31
C GLY A 355 17.61 11.33 -6.72
N ASN A 356 18.78 11.93 -6.90
CA ASN A 356 19.19 13.25 -6.38
C ASN A 356 18.74 14.47 -7.24
N HIS A 357 17.82 14.27 -8.19
CA HIS A 357 17.20 15.35 -8.97
C HIS A 357 16.12 16.13 -8.17
N ILE A 358 16.10 15.99 -6.83
CA ILE A 358 14.96 16.26 -5.93
C ILE A 358 14.80 17.71 -5.48
N ASN A 359 15.75 18.61 -5.73
CA ASN A 359 15.63 19.95 -5.13
C ASN A 359 14.57 20.86 -5.79
N ILE A 360 13.80 20.36 -6.75
CA ILE A 360 12.78 21.14 -7.48
C ILE A 360 11.37 20.53 -7.31
N ILE A 361 11.25 19.34 -6.73
CA ILE A 361 10.00 18.56 -6.71
C ILE A 361 9.36 18.52 -5.32
N SER A 362 8.89 19.68 -4.84
CA SER A 362 8.06 19.73 -3.63
C SER A 362 6.65 20.20 -4.01
N PRO A 363 5.58 19.46 -3.63
CA PRO A 363 4.20 19.92 -3.79
C PRO A 363 3.95 21.29 -3.15
N TRP A 364 4.70 21.63 -2.09
CA TRP A 364 4.53 22.86 -1.32
C TRP A 364 4.97 24.15 -2.02
N ASN A 365 5.67 24.06 -3.16
CA ASN A 365 6.12 25.23 -3.93
C ASN A 365 5.41 25.39 -5.29
N GLY A 366 4.28 24.70 -5.51
CA GLY A 366 3.36 24.99 -6.63
C GLY A 366 3.92 24.75 -8.04
N GLY A 367 5.03 24.03 -8.19
CA GLY A 367 5.74 23.90 -9.47
C GLY A 367 5.43 22.65 -10.29
N MET A 368 5.32 21.47 -9.67
CA MET A 368 5.37 20.19 -10.41
C MET A 368 4.42 19.10 -9.88
N ALA A 369 3.17 19.48 -9.62
CA ALA A 369 2.06 18.55 -9.37
C ALA A 369 1.48 17.92 -10.66
N HIS A 370 2.12 18.14 -11.82
CA HIS A 370 1.61 17.68 -13.11
C HIS A 370 2.47 16.52 -13.62
N GLY A 371 1.91 15.30 -13.59
CA GLY A 371 2.59 14.07 -14.01
C GLY A 371 3.23 14.18 -15.39
N ASP A 372 2.63 14.88 -16.35
CA ASP A 372 3.17 15.11 -17.69
C ASP A 372 4.58 15.75 -17.71
N LYS A 373 4.93 16.58 -16.72
CA LYS A 373 6.23 17.25 -16.60
C LYS A 373 7.32 16.42 -15.92
N HIS A 374 6.99 15.25 -15.40
CA HIS A 374 8.00 14.38 -14.80
C HIS A 374 8.70 13.53 -15.88
N PRO A 375 10.03 13.36 -15.77
CA PRO A 375 10.74 12.45 -16.65
C PRO A 375 10.30 11.00 -16.38
N MET A 376 10.58 10.09 -17.31
CA MET A 376 10.44 8.65 -17.02
C MET A 376 11.50 8.22 -16.01
N LEU A 377 11.16 7.25 -15.16
CA LEU A 377 12.15 6.63 -14.26
C LEU A 377 13.20 5.88 -15.09
N TYR A 378 14.46 6.03 -14.70
CA TYR A 378 15.60 5.39 -15.36
C TYR A 378 16.11 4.21 -14.53
N PHE A 379 15.99 3.00 -15.08
CA PHE A 379 16.40 1.75 -14.42
C PHE A 379 17.74 1.21 -14.94
N GLY A 380 18.57 2.05 -15.55
CA GLY A 380 19.82 1.64 -16.22
C GLY A 380 19.66 1.48 -17.74
N GLN A 381 20.78 1.25 -18.43
CA GLN A 381 20.81 1.26 -19.90
C GLN A 381 19.84 0.22 -20.49
N ASN A 382 18.82 0.70 -21.20
CA ASN A 382 17.80 -0.10 -21.90
C ASN A 382 17.04 -1.13 -21.04
N ARG A 383 16.84 -0.87 -19.75
CA ARG A 383 15.99 -1.72 -18.89
C ARG A 383 14.53 -1.25 -18.97
N THR A 384 13.59 -2.18 -19.00
CA THR A 384 12.14 -1.91 -19.00
C THR A 384 11.46 -2.63 -17.83
N VAL A 385 10.42 -2.02 -17.28
CA VAL A 385 9.65 -2.60 -16.16
C VAL A 385 8.57 -3.55 -16.70
N THR A 386 8.45 -4.72 -16.09
CA THR A 386 7.42 -5.72 -16.41
C THR A 386 6.31 -5.79 -15.37
N GLN A 387 6.58 -5.37 -14.14
CA GLN A 387 5.62 -5.30 -13.04
C GLN A 387 6.09 -4.25 -12.04
N MET A 388 5.16 -3.54 -11.41
CA MET A 388 5.43 -2.65 -10.30
C MET A 388 4.47 -2.92 -9.14
N ASP A 389 4.90 -2.56 -7.95
CA ASP A 389 4.09 -2.58 -6.73
C ASP A 389 4.47 -1.37 -5.89
N ILE A 390 3.48 -0.69 -5.31
CA ILE A 390 3.70 0.50 -4.50
C ILE A 390 3.11 0.23 -3.12
N GLY A 391 3.94 0.36 -2.09
CA GLY A 391 3.52 0.36 -0.69
C GLY A 391 3.22 1.77 -0.19
N TYR A 392 3.04 1.90 1.13
CA TYR A 392 2.66 3.16 1.78
C TYR A 392 3.55 4.36 1.41
N GLU A 393 4.88 4.19 1.55
CA GLU A 393 5.89 5.20 1.24
C GLU A 393 7.08 4.57 0.48
N SER A 394 6.87 3.45 -0.23
CA SER A 394 7.91 2.75 -0.98
C SER A 394 7.35 2.15 -2.26
N ALA A 395 8.21 1.82 -3.21
CA ALA A 395 7.81 1.16 -4.44
C ALA A 395 8.91 0.23 -4.94
N CYS A 396 8.51 -0.81 -5.65
CA CYS A 396 9.40 -1.79 -6.26
C CYS A 396 8.97 -2.09 -7.70
N ALA A 397 9.94 -2.34 -8.57
CA ALA A 397 9.72 -2.72 -9.95
C ALA A 397 10.53 -3.98 -10.30
N VAL A 398 9.89 -4.91 -10.99
CA VAL A 398 10.54 -6.05 -11.64
C VAL A 398 10.92 -5.62 -13.05
N LEU A 399 12.20 -5.80 -13.40
CA LEU A 399 12.73 -5.44 -14.71
C LEU A 399 12.72 -6.64 -15.67
N ASP A 400 12.89 -6.40 -16.98
CA ASP A 400 12.86 -7.41 -18.05
C ASP A 400 13.91 -8.54 -17.97
N ASP A 401 14.92 -8.44 -17.11
CA ASP A 401 15.93 -9.46 -16.79
C ASP A 401 15.62 -10.21 -15.49
N GLY A 402 14.51 -9.88 -14.82
CA GLY A 402 14.08 -10.45 -13.55
C GLY A 402 14.74 -9.82 -12.31
N SER A 403 15.60 -8.81 -12.46
CA SER A 403 16.09 -8.02 -11.32
C SER A 403 14.99 -7.14 -10.74
N ILE A 404 15.14 -6.77 -9.46
CA ILE A 404 14.20 -5.93 -8.72
C ILE A 404 14.90 -4.62 -8.35
N SER A 405 14.24 -3.49 -8.56
CA SER A 405 14.67 -2.17 -8.12
C SER A 405 13.61 -1.57 -7.21
N CYS A 406 13.99 -1.08 -6.03
CA CYS A 406 13.06 -0.48 -5.06
C CYS A 406 13.52 0.92 -4.61
N TRP A 407 12.58 1.79 -4.26
CA TRP A 407 12.82 3.18 -3.84
C TRP A 407 11.79 3.66 -2.80
N GLY A 408 12.08 4.75 -2.06
CA GLY A 408 11.21 5.32 -1.00
C GLY A 408 11.74 5.17 0.44
N GLU A 409 10.84 5.23 1.43
CA GLU A 409 11.15 5.12 2.87
C GLU A 409 11.69 3.71 3.20
N TYR A 410 12.79 3.65 3.96
CA TYR A 410 13.56 2.45 4.36
C TYR A 410 14.52 1.81 3.32
N ARG A 411 15.51 2.64 2.94
CA ARG A 411 16.93 2.32 2.65
C ARG A 411 17.36 1.86 1.24
N ASP A 412 18.37 2.58 0.76
CA ASP A 412 19.60 2.18 0.03
C ASP A 412 19.55 1.41 -1.30
N TYR A 413 18.40 1.01 -1.83
CA TYR A 413 18.35 0.25 -3.10
C TYR A 413 18.16 1.10 -4.37
N MET A 414 18.79 2.28 -4.43
CA MET A 414 19.16 2.79 -5.74
C MET A 414 20.31 1.93 -6.27
N PHE A 415 20.03 0.99 -7.18
CA PHE A 415 21.04 0.53 -8.12
C PHE A 415 21.38 1.70 -9.05
N THR A 416 22.16 2.66 -8.54
CA THR A 416 22.85 3.60 -9.43
C THR A 416 23.85 2.79 -10.24
N SER A 417 24.00 3.16 -11.50
CA SER A 417 24.77 2.45 -12.54
C SER A 417 26.30 2.42 -12.33
N ILE A 418 26.76 2.50 -11.09
CA ILE A 418 28.15 2.36 -10.70
C ILE A 418 28.10 1.52 -9.43
N GLY A 419 28.72 0.34 -9.40
CA GLY A 419 28.68 -0.63 -8.30
C GLY A 419 29.30 -0.14 -6.98
N GLN A 420 28.82 0.97 -6.43
CA GLN A 420 29.09 1.47 -5.11
C GLN A 420 27.74 1.71 -4.43
N VAL A 421 27.46 0.88 -3.42
CA VAL A 421 26.51 1.21 -2.37
C VAL A 421 27.01 2.49 -1.72
N GLN A 422 26.31 3.61 -1.89
CA GLN A 422 26.49 4.77 -1.01
C GLN A 422 25.50 4.64 0.13
N GLU A 423 26.00 4.24 1.29
CA GLU A 423 25.29 4.35 2.57
C GLU A 423 24.96 5.83 2.82
N PHE A 424 23.69 6.19 2.77
CA PHE A 424 23.24 7.45 3.34
C PHE A 424 22.80 7.21 4.78
N ASN A 425 23.74 7.44 5.70
CA ASN A 425 23.43 7.60 7.12
C ASN A 425 22.52 8.82 7.31
N THR A 426 21.21 8.62 7.42
CA THR A 426 20.34 9.58 8.09
C THR A 426 20.12 9.14 9.53
N HIS A 427 20.79 9.84 10.44
CA HIS A 427 20.57 9.76 11.87
C HIS A 427 19.15 10.20 12.24
N ARG A 428 18.29 9.28 12.68
CA ARG A 428 17.72 9.15 14.05
C ARG A 428 16.41 8.40 14.04
#